data_AF-A0AAN8NZ85-F1
#
_entry.id   AF-A0AAN8NZ85-F1
#
_cell.length_a   1.000
_cell.length_b   1.000
_cell.length_c   1.000
_cell.angle_alpha   90.00
_cell.angle_beta   90.00
_cell.angle_gamma   90.00
#
_symmetry.space_group_name_H-M   'P 1'
#
loop_
_entity.id
_entity.type
_entity.pdbx_description
1 polymer ?
#
loop_
_entity_poly.entity_id
_entity_poly.type
_entity_poly.pdbx_seq_one_letter_code
_entity_poly.pdbx_strand_id
1 'polypeptide(L)'
;MTNRSFLFNFSLRTSETNYLNEAYSFYAAIRGRAYYSRAAKEDRSDLMVKKLRYYARFIVVCLLLKKMKLVRDLVMELDKQIADYTSTYEPDDQLEWTLVLEEIKSFIKADGLVSVLHADSNTIVLSHRLSPMTTPPVEKTSIMNLTLQEILIIGNSADQVKFSELTMDMFRMLQTLEREPQEDFNHIYDASPAPARILEKNYSMSSAKGGVMYQNQLGPCQENGDRPIKRENPHKYLLYKPTFSQVMVFLASGFKELPTNGALLLYISADGCFTQSKHHEDFGYDMGGVVMSSKKEPIDHPSKKSSQYREIHWYFGQPLVILMSPQDTPQAFQNHQQHGSLFTLFLHSPLTAFCYICNILDIPINHWERCQSYVDKFVSEASRLFTRCRVDSGYVQFFGDDFLRLLILRYIFCYVVLHLHRGFKGRQFRPRAQPPLPDSDLLEHPALQHLVFDLAAHLEVRSHFQESQEMD
;
A
#
# COMPACT_ATOMS: atom_id res chain seq x y z
N MET A 1 -3.58 32.45 4.70
CA MET A 1 -3.78 31.04 5.13
C MET A 1 -3.99 30.06 3.97
N THR A 2 -3.98 30.52 2.72
CA THR A 2 -4.21 29.75 1.48
C THR A 2 -3.07 28.77 1.12
N ASN A 3 -1.82 29.08 1.47
CA ASN A 3 -0.67 28.18 1.25
C ASN A 3 -0.61 26.96 2.22
N ARG A 4 -1.35 26.97 3.34
CA ARG A 4 -1.24 25.94 4.38
C ARG A 4 -2.20 24.76 4.19
N SER A 5 -3.33 24.97 3.50
CA SER A 5 -4.14 23.86 2.97
C SER A 5 -3.41 23.13 1.82
N PHE A 6 -2.49 23.82 1.13
CA PHE A 6 -1.70 23.23 0.06
C PHE A 6 -0.71 22.20 0.60
N LEU A 7 0.08 22.52 1.63
CA LEU A 7 1.00 21.56 2.27
C LEU A 7 0.28 20.33 2.83
N PHE A 8 -0.85 20.48 3.52
CA PHE A 8 -1.57 19.33 4.05
C PHE A 8 -2.14 18.42 2.94
N ASN A 9 -2.80 18.99 1.94
CA ASN A 9 -3.32 18.20 0.82
C ASN A 9 -2.17 17.64 -0.05
N PHE A 10 -1.07 18.36 -0.19
CA PHE A 10 0.12 17.92 -0.92
C PHE A 10 0.80 16.75 -0.20
N SER A 11 1.09 16.86 1.10
CA SER A 11 1.70 15.79 1.90
C SER A 11 0.83 14.53 1.99
N LEU A 12 -0.50 14.67 2.02
CA LEU A 12 -1.41 13.51 1.96
C LEU A 12 -1.50 12.91 0.57
N ARG A 13 -1.46 13.74 -0.48
CA ARG A 13 -1.58 13.29 -1.87
C ARG A 13 -0.33 12.56 -2.35
N THR A 14 0.86 13.00 -1.94
CA THR A 14 2.12 12.32 -2.27
C THR A 14 2.45 11.19 -1.31
N SER A 15 1.99 11.29 -0.04
CA SER A 15 2.26 10.34 1.05
C SER A 15 3.76 10.03 1.26
N GLU A 16 4.64 10.92 0.79
CA GLU A 16 6.07 10.72 0.92
C GLU A 16 6.48 10.87 2.39
N THR A 17 7.30 9.94 2.86
CA THR A 17 7.69 9.83 4.26
C THR A 17 8.32 11.10 4.84
N ASN A 18 9.13 11.80 4.05
CA ASN A 18 9.81 13.02 4.48
C ASN A 18 8.80 14.13 4.80
N TYR A 19 7.89 14.41 3.86
CA TYR A 19 6.82 15.39 4.06
C TYR A 19 5.88 15.00 5.21
N LEU A 20 5.62 13.71 5.41
CA LEU A 20 4.84 13.24 6.56
C LEU A 20 5.57 13.49 7.89
N ASN A 21 6.89 13.30 7.96
CA ASN A 21 7.68 13.61 9.15
C ASN A 21 7.75 15.12 9.46
N GLU A 22 7.84 15.97 8.43
CA GLU A 22 7.73 17.42 8.58
C GLU A 22 6.35 17.83 9.12
N ALA A 23 5.27 17.31 8.52
CA ALA A 23 3.92 17.54 8.98
C ALA A 23 3.71 17.05 10.41
N TYR A 24 4.26 15.87 10.76
CA TYR A 24 4.26 15.34 12.11
C TYR A 24 4.92 16.30 13.09
N SER A 25 6.11 16.79 12.78
CA SER A 25 6.86 17.72 13.63
C SER A 25 6.08 19.03 13.86
N PHE A 26 5.44 19.53 12.81
CA PHE A 26 4.56 20.69 12.89
C PHE A 26 3.36 20.46 13.83
N TYR A 27 2.63 19.36 13.67
CA TYR A 27 1.46 19.07 14.49
C TYR A 27 1.83 18.71 15.94
N ALA A 28 2.97 18.03 16.15
CA ALA A 28 3.51 17.76 17.47
C ALA A 28 3.89 19.05 18.20
N ALA A 29 4.47 20.04 17.50
CA ALA A 29 4.77 21.34 18.08
C ALA A 29 3.51 22.12 18.50
N ILE A 30 2.41 22.02 17.74
CA ILE A 30 1.11 22.60 18.11
C ILE A 30 0.59 21.97 19.42
N ARG A 31 0.70 20.64 19.56
CA ARG A 31 0.31 19.91 20.78
C ARG A 31 1.17 20.33 21.97
N GLY A 32 2.49 20.30 21.81
CA GLY A 32 3.45 20.58 22.88
C GLY A 32 3.37 22.01 23.40
N ARG A 33 2.96 22.98 22.57
CA ARG A 33 2.75 24.38 22.98
C ARG A 33 1.33 24.68 23.46
N ALA A 34 0.44 23.68 23.52
CA ALA A 34 -0.96 23.83 23.91
C ALA A 34 -1.66 25.02 23.20
N TYR A 35 -1.45 25.13 21.88
CA TYR A 35 -1.90 26.28 21.08
C TYR A 35 -3.41 26.55 21.19
N TYR A 36 -4.22 25.51 21.34
CA TYR A 36 -5.68 25.58 21.47
C TYR A 36 -6.18 25.48 22.93
N SER A 37 -5.33 25.76 23.93
CA SER A 37 -5.70 25.70 25.36
C SER A 37 -6.83 26.64 25.75
N ARG A 38 -6.98 27.78 25.05
CA ARG A 38 -8.04 28.77 25.30
C ARG A 38 -9.28 28.60 24.43
N ALA A 39 -9.28 27.60 23.54
CA ALA A 39 -10.31 27.51 22.50
C ALA A 39 -11.74 27.30 23.01
N ALA A 40 -11.91 26.62 24.15
CA ALA A 40 -13.22 26.41 24.78
C ALA A 40 -13.71 27.63 25.59
N LYS A 41 -12.91 28.70 25.71
CA LYS A 41 -13.26 29.93 26.44
C LYS A 41 -13.78 31.04 25.53
N GLU A 42 -13.79 30.80 24.22
CA GLU A 42 -14.26 31.77 23.23
C GLU A 42 -15.77 31.62 23.04
N ASP A 43 -16.48 32.73 22.91
CA ASP A 43 -17.94 32.71 22.68
C ASP A 43 -18.29 32.10 21.31
N ARG A 44 -17.37 32.21 20.33
CA ARG A 44 -17.55 31.65 18.99
C ARG A 44 -16.84 30.31 18.84
N SER A 45 -17.56 29.37 18.24
CA SER A 45 -17.12 27.99 18.02
C SER A 45 -16.02 27.84 16.94
N ASP A 46 -15.73 28.91 16.18
CA ASP A 46 -14.73 28.96 15.11
C ASP A 46 -13.36 28.38 15.49
N LEU A 47 -12.90 28.70 16.71
CA LEU A 47 -11.59 28.24 17.18
C LEU A 47 -11.63 26.75 17.55
N MET A 48 -12.78 26.25 17.95
CA MET A 48 -12.99 24.85 18.25
C MET A 48 -13.06 23.98 17.00
N VAL A 49 -13.77 24.43 15.97
CA VAL A 49 -13.75 23.76 14.65
C VAL A 49 -12.31 23.66 14.11
N LYS A 50 -11.49 24.71 14.29
CA LYS A 50 -10.06 24.66 13.92
C LYS A 50 -9.28 23.62 14.74
N LYS A 51 -9.58 23.46 16.04
CA LYS A 51 -8.96 22.46 16.91
C LYS A 51 -9.36 21.04 16.52
N LEU A 52 -10.64 20.78 16.25
CA LEU A 52 -11.13 19.47 15.79
C LEU A 52 -10.47 19.08 14.46
N ARG A 53 -10.43 20.00 13.51
CA ARG A 53 -9.72 19.84 12.24
C ARG A 53 -8.22 19.58 12.44
N TYR A 54 -7.57 20.22 13.41
CA TYR A 54 -6.18 19.94 13.75
C TYR A 54 -6.00 18.48 14.20
N TYR A 55 -6.84 17.99 15.12
CA TYR A 55 -6.79 16.61 15.59
C TYR A 55 -6.98 15.60 14.46
N ALA A 56 -8.03 15.77 13.66
CA ALA A 56 -8.30 14.89 12.52
C ALA A 56 -7.08 14.79 11.58
N ARG A 57 -6.48 15.94 11.23
CA ARG A 57 -5.28 15.98 10.37
C ARG A 57 -4.06 15.33 11.01
N PHE A 58 -3.84 15.56 12.31
CA PHE A 58 -2.71 14.98 13.02
C PHE A 58 -2.84 13.46 13.14
N ILE A 59 -4.05 12.96 13.36
CA ILE A 59 -4.36 11.53 13.37
C ILE A 59 -4.01 10.89 12.01
N VAL A 60 -4.42 11.48 10.87
CA VAL A 60 -4.06 10.96 9.54
C VAL A 60 -2.54 10.84 9.39
N VAL A 61 -1.78 11.88 9.74
CA VAL A 61 -0.32 11.86 9.65
C VAL A 61 0.28 10.76 10.53
N CYS A 62 -0.24 10.60 11.75
CA CYS A 62 0.23 9.55 12.67
C CYS A 62 -0.12 8.15 12.17
N LEU A 63 -1.29 7.95 11.53
CA LEU A 63 -1.67 6.69 10.89
C LEU A 63 -0.73 6.33 9.74
N LEU A 64 -0.43 7.29 8.85
CA LEU A 64 0.47 7.07 7.71
C LEU A 64 1.92 6.80 8.13
N LEU A 65 2.35 7.35 9.27
CA LEU A 65 3.62 7.06 9.93
C LEU A 65 3.56 5.85 10.87
N LYS A 66 2.42 5.14 10.95
CA LYS A 66 2.17 3.98 11.83
C LYS A 66 2.51 4.25 13.31
N LYS A 67 2.38 5.49 13.80
CA LYS A 67 2.56 5.87 15.21
C LYS A 67 1.32 5.52 16.05
N MET A 68 0.97 4.24 16.10
CA MET A 68 -0.33 3.76 16.58
C MET A 68 -0.62 4.08 18.06
N LYS A 69 0.39 4.11 18.93
CA LYS A 69 0.21 4.53 20.32
C LYS A 69 -0.30 5.97 20.41
N LEU A 70 0.35 6.87 19.67
CA LEU A 70 -0.04 8.27 19.60
C LEU A 70 -1.39 8.45 18.91
N VAL A 71 -1.71 7.66 17.89
CA VAL A 71 -3.04 7.66 17.25
C VAL A 71 -4.12 7.39 18.30
N ARG A 72 -3.96 6.37 19.15
CA ARG A 72 -4.93 6.05 20.21
C ARG A 72 -5.11 7.21 21.19
N ASP A 73 -4.01 7.82 21.64
CA ASP A 73 -4.06 8.99 22.51
C ASP A 73 -4.83 10.17 21.86
N LEU A 74 -4.53 10.46 20.58
CA LEU A 74 -5.16 11.55 19.85
C LEU A 74 -6.65 11.30 19.58
N VAL A 75 -7.06 10.05 19.37
CA VAL A 75 -8.48 9.67 19.21
C VAL A 75 -9.25 9.91 20.50
N MET A 76 -8.68 9.51 21.65
CA MET A 76 -9.29 9.79 22.95
C MET A 76 -9.40 11.29 23.23
N GLU A 77 -8.38 12.07 22.87
CA GLU A 77 -8.42 13.52 22.99
C GLU A 77 -9.47 14.14 22.05
N LEU A 78 -9.56 13.69 20.80
CA LEU A 78 -10.55 14.16 19.84
C LEU A 78 -11.97 13.89 20.33
N ASP A 79 -12.24 12.70 20.86
CA ASP A 79 -13.54 12.33 21.44
C ASP A 79 -13.97 13.34 22.52
N LYS A 80 -13.05 13.62 23.46
CA LYS A 80 -13.27 14.65 24.48
C LYS A 80 -13.52 16.03 23.87
N GLN A 81 -12.76 16.42 22.84
CA GLN A 81 -12.94 17.72 22.20
C GLN A 81 -14.27 17.84 21.45
N ILE A 82 -14.77 16.75 20.86
CA ILE A 82 -16.10 16.72 20.23
C ILE A 82 -17.17 16.87 21.30
N ALA A 83 -17.05 16.15 22.42
CA ALA A 83 -17.98 16.29 23.55
C ALA A 83 -18.02 17.73 24.08
N ASP A 84 -16.85 18.35 24.33
CA ASP A 84 -16.75 19.74 24.78
C ASP A 84 -17.38 20.72 23.75
N TYR A 85 -17.15 20.49 22.46
CA TYR A 85 -17.71 21.30 21.36
C TYR A 85 -19.24 21.20 21.31
N THR A 86 -19.79 19.98 21.39
CA THR A 86 -21.23 19.73 21.37
C THR A 86 -21.92 20.33 22.58
N SER A 87 -21.38 20.12 23.79
CA SER A 87 -22.03 20.59 25.02
C SER A 87 -22.00 22.11 25.18
N THR A 88 -21.01 22.78 24.58
CA THR A 88 -20.81 24.23 24.75
C THR A 88 -21.57 25.04 23.70
N TYR A 89 -21.63 24.56 22.45
CA TYR A 89 -22.10 25.34 21.31
C TYR A 89 -23.34 24.79 20.61
N GLU A 90 -23.81 23.59 20.96
CA GLU A 90 -24.95 22.90 20.34
C GLU A 90 -24.98 23.04 18.80
N PRO A 91 -23.90 22.65 18.09
CA PRO A 91 -23.74 22.99 16.69
C PRO A 91 -24.48 22.01 15.77
N ASP A 92 -24.95 22.51 14.62
CA ASP A 92 -25.65 21.70 13.61
C ASP A 92 -24.78 20.56 13.03
N ASP A 93 -23.45 20.72 13.05
CA ASP A 93 -22.47 19.77 12.50
C ASP A 93 -22.00 18.69 13.49
N GLN A 94 -22.63 18.58 14.69
CA GLN A 94 -22.24 17.60 15.71
C GLN A 94 -22.25 16.13 15.20
N LEU A 95 -23.22 15.79 14.35
CA LEU A 95 -23.35 14.45 13.79
C LEU A 95 -22.20 14.16 12.82
N GLU A 96 -21.76 15.15 12.04
CA GLU A 96 -20.63 15.00 11.12
C GLU A 96 -19.34 14.71 11.88
N TRP A 97 -19.08 15.42 12.97
CA TRP A 97 -17.89 15.19 13.80
C TRP A 97 -17.92 13.83 14.51
N THR A 98 -19.11 13.41 14.97
CA THR A 98 -19.29 12.07 15.55
C THR A 98 -19.01 10.99 14.49
N LEU A 99 -19.52 11.16 13.27
CA LEU A 99 -19.23 10.26 12.16
C LEU A 99 -17.74 10.21 11.83
N VAL A 100 -17.03 11.34 11.83
CA VAL A 100 -15.57 11.38 11.63
C VAL A 100 -14.84 10.56 12.69
N LEU A 101 -15.23 10.67 13.96
CA LEU A 101 -14.63 9.90 15.05
C LEU A 101 -14.88 8.38 14.87
N GLU A 102 -16.10 7.98 14.53
CA GLU A 102 -16.46 6.59 14.31
C GLU A 102 -15.79 6.00 13.05
N GLU A 103 -15.61 6.79 12.00
CA GLU A 103 -14.79 6.43 10.83
C GLU A 103 -13.35 6.10 11.26
N ILE A 104 -12.72 6.95 12.09
CA ILE A 104 -11.36 6.71 12.59
C ILE A 104 -11.28 5.43 13.43
N LYS A 105 -12.21 5.24 14.38
CA LYS A 105 -12.25 4.06 15.26
C LYS A 105 -12.42 2.78 14.43
N SER A 106 -13.34 2.80 13.46
CA SER A 106 -13.57 1.70 12.53
C SER A 106 -12.33 1.41 11.68
N PHE A 107 -11.63 2.45 11.22
CA PHE A 107 -10.40 2.33 10.45
C PHE A 107 -9.29 1.65 11.24
N ILE A 108 -9.05 2.07 12.48
CA ILE A 108 -8.04 1.47 13.37
C ILE A 108 -8.38 0.01 13.65
N LYS A 109 -9.65 -0.30 13.93
CA LYS A 109 -10.12 -1.67 14.13
C LYS A 109 -9.89 -2.53 12.88
N ALA A 110 -10.11 -1.95 11.70
CA ALA A 110 -9.97 -2.68 10.44
C ALA A 110 -8.51 -2.91 10.00
N ASP A 111 -7.56 -2.09 10.45
CA ASP A 111 -6.11 -2.31 10.24
C ASP A 111 -5.60 -3.49 11.10
N GLY A 112 -6.15 -3.65 12.31
CA GLY A 112 -5.77 -4.70 13.27
C GLY A 112 -6.36 -6.08 13.02
N LEU A 113 -6.36 -6.58 11.76
CA LEU A 113 -6.89 -7.93 11.43
C LEU A 113 -6.11 -9.06 12.09
N VAL A 114 -4.78 -8.91 12.17
CA VAL A 114 -3.88 -9.85 12.82
C VAL A 114 -2.92 -9.04 13.69
N SER A 115 -2.88 -9.34 14.98
CA SER A 115 -2.00 -8.67 15.94
C SER A 115 -0.76 -9.51 16.19
N VAL A 116 0.41 -8.90 15.98
CA VAL A 116 1.68 -9.50 16.40
C VAL A 116 1.96 -9.06 17.82
N LEU A 117 2.16 -10.01 18.73
CA LEU A 117 2.28 -9.77 20.16
C LEU A 117 3.73 -9.96 20.62
N HIS A 118 4.22 -9.01 21.40
CA HIS A 118 5.45 -9.17 22.17
C HIS A 118 5.20 -10.04 23.42
N ALA A 119 6.26 -10.49 24.11
CA ALA A 119 6.16 -11.38 25.27
C ALA A 119 5.34 -10.80 26.44
N ASP A 120 5.23 -9.47 26.51
CA ASP A 120 4.42 -8.71 27.47
C ASP A 120 2.99 -8.45 26.99
N SER A 121 2.54 -9.13 25.92
CA SER A 121 1.23 -8.95 25.27
C SER A 121 1.02 -7.57 24.62
N ASN A 122 2.08 -6.77 24.45
CA ASN A 122 1.98 -5.53 23.67
C ASN A 122 1.95 -5.82 22.17
N THR A 123 1.05 -5.14 21.46
CA THR A 123 0.97 -5.22 19.99
C THR A 123 2.18 -4.53 19.34
N ILE A 124 2.89 -5.25 18.49
CA ILE A 124 4.00 -4.73 17.69
C ILE A 124 3.45 -4.10 16.41
N VAL A 125 3.99 -2.92 16.07
CA VAL A 125 3.69 -2.25 14.81
C VAL A 125 4.68 -2.74 13.76
N LEU A 126 4.18 -3.42 12.74
CA LEU A 126 4.99 -3.87 11.62
C LEU A 126 5.15 -2.77 10.57
N SER A 127 6.36 -2.68 10.01
CA SER A 127 6.62 -1.92 8.79
C SER A 127 6.33 -2.80 7.57
N HIS A 128 5.64 -2.24 6.58
CA HIS A 128 5.40 -2.89 5.29
C HIS A 128 6.10 -2.14 4.14
N ARG A 129 6.95 -1.18 4.51
CA ARG A 129 7.72 -0.35 3.59
C ARG A 129 8.90 -1.15 3.06
N LEU A 130 9.31 -0.82 1.86
CA LEU A 130 10.39 -1.52 1.19
C LEU A 130 11.74 -1.10 1.81
N SER A 131 12.49 -2.07 2.32
CA SER A 131 13.85 -1.88 2.82
C SER A 131 14.83 -2.70 1.98
N PRO A 132 16.14 -2.43 2.05
CA PRO A 132 17.14 -3.28 1.39
C PRO A 132 17.09 -4.75 1.82
N MET A 133 16.64 -5.03 3.05
CA MET A 133 16.56 -6.39 3.58
C MET A 133 15.28 -7.13 3.13
N THR A 134 14.21 -6.40 2.86
CA THR A 134 12.93 -6.96 2.40
C THR A 134 12.74 -6.89 0.89
N THR A 135 13.70 -6.30 0.18
CA THR A 135 13.72 -6.26 -1.29
C THR A 135 14.17 -7.62 -1.81
N PRO A 136 13.33 -8.35 -2.58
CA PRO A 136 13.75 -9.60 -3.20
C PRO A 136 15.00 -9.35 -4.06
N PRO A 137 16.02 -10.22 -4.08
CA PRO A 137 17.17 -10.04 -4.97
C PRO A 137 16.86 -10.52 -6.40
N VAL A 138 17.49 -9.91 -7.41
CA VAL A 138 17.46 -10.36 -8.81
C VAL A 138 18.74 -9.93 -9.51
N GLU A 139 19.26 -10.80 -10.36
CA GLU A 139 20.29 -10.45 -11.33
C GLU A 139 19.64 -9.69 -12.49
N LYS A 140 19.94 -8.39 -12.61
CA LYS A 140 19.37 -7.55 -13.66
C LYS A 140 19.95 -7.90 -15.02
N THR A 141 19.07 -8.07 -16.00
CA THR A 141 19.43 -8.22 -17.41
C THR A 141 19.22 -6.89 -18.15
N SER A 142 19.77 -6.75 -19.36
CA SER A 142 19.65 -5.52 -20.16
C SER A 142 18.21 -5.17 -20.56
N ILE A 143 17.33 -6.16 -20.58
CA ILE A 143 15.89 -5.98 -20.86
C ILE A 143 15.10 -5.58 -19.60
N MET A 144 15.68 -5.66 -18.40
CA MET A 144 15.07 -5.21 -17.14
C MET A 144 15.33 -3.72 -16.91
N ASN A 145 14.86 -2.89 -17.83
CA ASN A 145 15.24 -1.48 -17.91
C ASN A 145 14.17 -0.51 -17.40
N LEU A 146 12.95 -0.96 -17.07
CA LEU A 146 11.89 -0.10 -16.56
C LEU A 146 12.02 0.14 -15.05
N THR A 147 11.63 1.33 -14.62
CA THR A 147 11.62 1.76 -13.21
C THR A 147 10.29 2.42 -12.89
N LEU A 148 9.70 2.11 -11.73
CA LEU A 148 8.43 2.70 -11.32
C LEU A 148 8.63 4.17 -10.95
N GLN A 149 7.93 5.07 -11.64
CA GLN A 149 8.05 6.52 -11.43
C GLN A 149 6.72 7.13 -10.98
N GLU A 150 5.61 6.71 -11.59
CA GLU A 150 4.27 7.26 -11.32
C GLU A 150 3.32 6.17 -10.85
N ILE A 151 2.48 6.49 -9.87
CA ILE A 151 1.44 5.59 -9.36
C ILE A 151 0.12 6.33 -9.27
N LEU A 152 -0.94 5.73 -9.82
CA LEU A 152 -2.32 6.13 -9.62
C LEU A 152 -3.01 5.13 -8.70
N ILE A 153 -3.42 5.54 -7.50
CA ILE A 153 -4.16 4.70 -6.55
C ILE A 153 -5.60 5.19 -6.48
N ILE A 154 -6.51 4.35 -6.94
CA ILE A 154 -7.95 4.64 -6.97
C ILE A 154 -8.69 3.78 -5.96
N GLY A 155 -9.44 4.42 -5.05
CA GLY A 155 -10.38 3.75 -4.14
C GLY A 155 -11.82 4.11 -4.49
N ASN A 156 -12.64 3.11 -4.82
CA ASN A 156 -14.04 3.28 -5.21
C ASN A 156 -14.98 2.18 -4.69
N SER A 157 -14.52 1.30 -3.81
CA SER A 157 -15.39 0.33 -3.14
C SER A 157 -16.42 1.04 -2.26
N ALA A 158 -17.68 0.64 -2.37
CA ALA A 158 -18.77 1.38 -1.74
C ALA A 158 -18.79 1.28 -0.21
N ASP A 159 -18.53 0.08 0.32
CA ASP A 159 -18.76 -0.28 1.72
C ASP A 159 -17.45 -0.49 2.50
N GLN A 160 -16.31 -0.12 1.90
CA GLN A 160 -15.00 -0.21 2.54
C GLN A 160 -14.82 0.89 3.59
N VAL A 161 -14.23 0.53 4.75
CA VAL A 161 -13.88 1.50 5.78
C VAL A 161 -12.89 2.52 5.23
N LYS A 162 -13.13 3.80 5.55
CA LYS A 162 -12.32 4.93 5.12
C LYS A 162 -12.18 5.95 6.24
N PHE A 163 -11.16 6.78 6.12
CA PHE A 163 -11.00 7.97 6.93
C PHE A 163 -10.41 9.09 6.07
N SER A 164 -11.05 10.26 6.02
CA SER A 164 -10.58 11.41 5.22
C SER A 164 -10.36 11.07 3.73
N GLU A 165 -11.31 10.37 3.12
CA GLU A 165 -11.26 9.89 1.71
C GLU A 165 -10.15 8.85 1.43
N LEU A 166 -9.40 8.43 2.44
CA LEU A 166 -8.44 7.34 2.33
C LEU A 166 -9.10 6.03 2.73
N THR A 167 -9.29 5.11 1.78
CA THR A 167 -9.83 3.78 2.08
C THR A 167 -8.76 2.83 2.63
N MET A 168 -9.17 1.74 3.28
CA MET A 168 -8.25 0.73 3.82
C MET A 168 -7.27 0.19 2.76
N ASP A 169 -7.75 -0.10 1.56
CA ASP A 169 -6.90 -0.59 0.48
C ASP A 169 -5.92 0.46 -0.03
N MET A 170 -6.36 1.72 -0.17
CA MET A 170 -5.47 2.83 -0.53
C MET A 170 -4.35 2.97 0.50
N PHE A 171 -4.69 2.90 1.79
CA PHE A 171 -3.72 2.95 2.88
C PHE A 171 -2.70 1.80 2.81
N ARG A 172 -3.15 0.57 2.59
CA ARG A 172 -2.27 -0.60 2.44
C ARG A 172 -1.31 -0.45 1.25
N MET A 173 -1.81 0.01 0.11
CA MET A 173 -0.97 0.23 -1.07
C MET A 173 0.02 1.39 -0.87
N LEU A 174 -0.38 2.47 -0.17
CA LEU A 174 0.51 3.55 0.21
C LEU A 174 1.69 3.05 1.06
N GLN A 175 1.44 2.19 2.05
CA GLN A 175 2.50 1.63 2.88
C GLN A 175 3.43 0.69 2.08
N THR A 176 2.86 -0.04 1.12
CA THR A 176 3.59 -1.01 0.29
C THR A 176 4.51 -0.35 -0.74
N LEU A 177 4.07 0.79 -1.29
CA LEU A 177 4.75 1.51 -2.37
C LEU A 177 5.61 2.66 -1.85
N GLU A 178 6.20 2.48 -0.67
CA GLU A 178 7.03 3.46 0.01
C GLU A 178 8.30 2.77 0.54
N ARG A 179 9.46 3.37 0.32
CA ARG A 179 10.73 2.91 0.89
C ARG A 179 10.84 3.35 2.35
N GLU A 180 11.55 2.56 3.15
CA GLU A 180 11.93 3.02 4.48
C GLU A 180 12.86 4.24 4.38
N PRO A 181 12.66 5.26 5.24
CA PRO A 181 13.55 6.41 5.25
C PRO A 181 14.95 5.91 5.61
N GLN A 182 15.91 6.13 4.73
CA GLN A 182 17.31 5.89 5.04
C GLN A 182 17.75 6.98 6.01
N GLU A 183 18.11 6.61 7.25
CA GLU A 183 18.76 7.52 8.16
C GLU A 183 20.12 7.89 7.54
N ASP A 184 20.18 9.08 6.93
CA ASP A 184 21.44 9.66 6.53
C ASP A 184 22.24 9.92 7.82
N PHE A 185 23.19 9.03 8.15
CA PHE A 185 24.12 9.17 9.28
C PHE A 185 24.91 10.50 9.29
N ASN A 186 24.77 11.32 8.24
CA ASN A 186 25.44 12.61 8.06
C ASN A 186 24.70 13.83 8.65
N HIS A 187 23.49 13.70 9.19
CA HIS A 187 22.73 14.84 9.75
C HIS A 187 22.74 14.97 11.28
N ILE A 188 23.57 14.20 11.99
CA ILE A 188 23.71 14.29 13.46
C ILE A 188 24.30 15.64 13.93
N TYR A 189 24.88 16.46 13.04
CA TYR A 189 25.56 17.71 13.43
C TYR A 189 24.92 19.01 12.96
N ASP A 190 23.78 19.00 12.27
CA ASP A 190 23.14 20.24 11.78
C ASP A 190 21.73 20.46 12.32
N ALA A 191 21.57 20.20 13.63
CA ALA A 191 20.45 20.73 14.39
C ALA A 191 20.85 22.07 15.03
N SER A 192 20.85 23.15 14.23
CA SER A 192 20.80 24.52 14.76
C SER A 192 19.70 25.33 14.05
N PRO A 193 18.80 25.99 14.79
CA PRO A 193 17.73 26.78 14.20
C PRO A 193 18.29 28.16 13.82
N ALA A 194 18.74 28.33 12.59
CA ALA A 194 19.07 29.65 12.05
C ALA A 194 18.42 29.87 10.66
N PRO A 195 18.04 31.11 10.32
CA PRO A 195 17.16 31.39 9.19
C PRO A 195 17.93 31.35 7.85
N ALA A 196 17.33 30.64 6.90
CA ALA A 196 17.56 30.63 5.46
C ALA A 196 18.66 31.56 4.92
N ARG A 197 19.73 30.97 4.38
CA ARG A 197 20.52 31.59 3.30
C ARG A 197 20.33 30.79 2.01
N ILE A 198 19.93 31.54 1.01
CA ILE A 198 19.71 31.18 -0.39
C ILE A 198 20.97 30.52 -0.95
N LEU A 199 20.83 29.30 -1.49
CA LEU A 199 21.91 28.58 -2.16
C LEU A 199 22.06 29.13 -3.59
N GLU A 200 22.97 30.08 -3.78
CA GLU A 200 23.46 30.44 -5.10
C GLU A 200 24.39 29.34 -5.63
N LYS A 201 24.10 28.85 -6.84
CA LYS A 201 24.97 27.96 -7.62
C LYS A 201 26.29 28.67 -7.89
N ASN A 202 27.42 28.08 -7.48
CA ASN A 202 28.73 28.46 -7.99
C ASN A 202 29.51 27.24 -8.50
N TYR A 203 29.88 27.34 -9.78
CA TYR A 203 30.95 26.58 -10.41
C TYR A 203 32.24 26.72 -9.61
N SER A 204 33.00 25.63 -9.43
CA SER A 204 34.42 25.77 -9.09
C SER A 204 35.28 24.67 -9.72
N MET A 205 36.31 25.15 -10.40
CA MET A 205 37.39 24.45 -11.06
C MET A 205 38.42 23.89 -10.06
N SER A 206 39.06 22.83 -10.52
CA SER A 206 40.29 22.16 -10.09
C SER A 206 41.32 22.95 -9.28
N SER A 207 41.91 22.30 -8.26
CA SER A 207 43.38 22.23 -8.08
C SER A 207 43.82 21.24 -6.99
N ALA A 208 44.94 20.59 -7.27
CA ALA A 208 45.59 19.54 -6.50
C ALA A 208 46.43 20.06 -5.32
N LYS A 209 46.60 19.24 -4.27
CA LYS A 209 47.90 18.75 -3.72
C LYS A 209 47.76 18.11 -2.32
N GLY A 210 48.26 16.88 -2.20
CA GLY A 210 49.23 16.44 -1.17
C GLY A 210 48.76 16.12 0.26
N GLY A 211 48.89 14.84 0.67
CA GLY A 211 48.94 14.42 2.08
C GLY A 211 48.82 12.90 2.24
N VAL A 212 49.75 12.27 2.95
CA VAL A 212 50.10 10.83 2.92
C VAL A 212 49.68 10.08 4.20
N MET A 213 49.20 8.83 4.02
CA MET A 213 49.11 7.64 4.92
C MET A 213 48.40 7.71 6.28
N TYR A 214 47.53 6.72 6.58
CA TYR A 214 47.90 5.43 7.21
C TYR A 214 46.86 4.34 6.90
N GLN A 215 47.37 3.12 6.75
CA GLN A 215 46.73 1.92 6.23
C GLN A 215 46.31 1.01 7.40
N ASN A 216 45.10 0.43 7.36
CA ASN A 216 44.84 -0.84 8.05
C ASN A 216 43.94 -1.72 7.18
N GLN A 217 44.45 -2.91 6.88
CA GLN A 217 44.00 -3.84 5.86
C GLN A 217 42.82 -4.69 6.31
N LEU A 218 41.82 -4.87 5.43
CA LEU A 218 40.95 -6.06 5.31
C LEU A 218 40.31 -6.05 3.90
N GLY A 219 40.73 -6.98 3.03
CA GLY A 219 40.00 -7.53 1.86
C GLY A 219 39.73 -6.63 0.62
N PRO A 220 40.02 -7.07 -0.62
CA PRO A 220 39.85 -6.23 -1.80
C PRO A 220 38.42 -6.33 -2.34
N CYS A 221 37.62 -5.27 -2.16
CA CYS A 221 36.46 -5.01 -3.02
C CYS A 221 36.85 -3.86 -3.97
N GLN A 222 36.73 -4.15 -5.26
CA GLN A 222 37.12 -3.26 -6.36
C GLN A 222 36.51 -1.87 -6.20
N GLU A 223 37.37 -0.87 -6.37
CA GLU A 223 37.02 0.53 -6.59
C GLU A 223 36.08 0.63 -7.80
N ASN A 224 34.82 0.96 -7.55
CA ASN A 224 34.05 1.84 -8.40
C ASN A 224 33.21 2.73 -7.48
N GLY A 225 33.53 4.02 -7.49
CA GLY A 225 32.93 5.05 -6.66
C GLY A 225 31.50 5.42 -7.04
N ASP A 226 30.60 4.44 -7.13
CA ASP A 226 29.17 4.71 -7.12
C ASP A 226 28.76 4.93 -5.67
N ARG A 227 28.57 6.19 -5.28
CA ARG A 227 27.65 6.50 -4.18
C ARG A 227 26.36 5.73 -4.47
N PRO A 228 25.78 4.99 -3.52
CA PRO A 228 24.51 4.32 -3.78
C PRO A 228 23.53 5.40 -4.25
N ILE A 229 23.11 5.32 -5.53
CA ILE A 229 22.13 6.23 -6.08
C ILE A 229 20.91 6.11 -5.18
N LYS A 230 20.62 7.19 -4.42
CA LYS A 230 19.48 7.24 -3.51
C LYS A 230 18.24 7.01 -4.38
N ARG A 231 17.68 5.81 -4.32
CA ARG A 231 16.50 5.46 -5.13
C ARG A 231 15.31 6.21 -4.54
N GLU A 232 14.82 7.18 -5.28
CA GLU A 232 13.67 7.99 -4.88
C GLU A 232 12.38 7.14 -4.85
N ASN A 233 11.41 7.59 -4.07
CA ASN A 233 10.08 6.99 -4.08
C ASN A 233 9.33 7.43 -5.34
N PRO A 234 8.53 6.55 -5.97
CA PRO A 234 7.65 6.95 -7.05
C PRO A 234 6.62 7.97 -6.55
N HIS A 235 6.27 8.89 -7.43
CA HIS A 235 5.23 9.88 -7.21
C HIS A 235 3.85 9.22 -7.24
N LYS A 236 2.93 9.71 -6.41
CA LYS A 236 1.64 9.07 -6.13
C LYS A 236 0.49 10.05 -6.32
N TYR A 237 -0.54 9.60 -6.99
CA TYR A 237 -1.83 10.28 -7.10
C TYR A 237 -2.89 9.43 -6.39
N LEU A 238 -3.56 10.03 -5.40
CA LEU A 238 -4.66 9.40 -4.68
C LEU A 238 -5.99 9.94 -5.17
N LEU A 239 -6.86 9.05 -5.65
CA LEU A 239 -8.18 9.41 -6.16
C LEU A 239 -9.25 8.58 -5.46
N TYR A 240 -10.08 9.23 -4.65
CA TYR A 240 -11.24 8.60 -4.02
C TYR A 240 -12.50 8.90 -4.82
N LYS A 241 -13.20 7.83 -5.23
CA LYS A 241 -14.40 7.87 -6.09
C LYS A 241 -14.29 8.88 -7.26
N PRO A 242 -13.20 8.85 -8.05
CA PRO A 242 -13.03 9.81 -9.13
C PRO A 242 -14.05 9.61 -10.24
N THR A 243 -14.38 10.71 -10.90
CA THR A 243 -15.05 10.68 -12.20
C THR A 243 -14.11 10.15 -13.28
N PHE A 244 -14.67 9.61 -14.36
CA PHE A 244 -13.89 9.16 -15.53
C PHE A 244 -12.93 10.23 -16.05
N SER A 245 -13.42 11.48 -16.18
CA SER A 245 -12.60 12.60 -16.65
C SER A 245 -11.40 12.86 -15.73
N GLN A 246 -11.57 12.75 -14.41
CA GLN A 246 -10.44 12.87 -13.47
C GLN A 246 -9.42 11.77 -13.69
N VAL A 247 -9.85 10.50 -13.79
CA VAL A 247 -8.94 9.37 -14.05
C VAL A 247 -8.12 9.60 -15.32
N MET A 248 -8.77 10.00 -16.42
CA MET A 248 -8.09 10.26 -17.69
C MET A 248 -7.11 11.42 -17.62
N VAL A 249 -7.45 12.51 -16.93
CA VAL A 249 -6.54 13.66 -16.75
C VAL A 249 -5.29 13.23 -15.99
N PHE A 250 -5.45 12.49 -14.90
CA PHE A 250 -4.33 12.05 -14.08
C PHE A 250 -3.45 11.00 -14.77
N LEU A 251 -4.05 10.06 -15.50
CA LEU A 251 -3.30 9.13 -16.35
C LEU A 251 -2.49 9.87 -17.42
N ALA A 252 -3.11 10.80 -18.13
CA ALA A 252 -2.42 11.59 -19.16
C ALA A 252 -1.28 12.43 -18.58
N SER A 253 -1.49 13.04 -17.41
CA SER A 253 -0.44 13.76 -16.67
C SER A 253 0.72 12.84 -16.29
N GLY A 254 0.44 11.68 -15.68
CA GLY A 254 1.46 10.72 -15.30
C GLY A 254 2.29 10.26 -16.51
N PHE A 255 1.63 9.84 -17.60
CA PHE A 255 2.34 9.45 -18.83
C PHE A 255 3.17 10.56 -19.46
N LYS A 256 2.72 11.82 -19.37
CA LYS A 256 3.46 12.97 -19.90
C LYS A 256 4.75 13.24 -19.11
N GLU A 257 4.77 12.91 -17.82
CA GLU A 257 5.90 13.13 -16.92
C GLU A 257 6.87 11.94 -16.88
N LEU A 258 6.50 10.79 -17.46
CA LEU A 258 7.36 9.60 -17.48
C LEU A 258 8.64 9.81 -18.30
N PRO A 259 9.82 9.43 -17.77
CA PRO A 259 11.03 9.28 -18.57
C PRO A 259 10.92 8.07 -19.53
N THR A 260 11.87 7.93 -20.45
CA THR A 260 11.89 6.86 -21.46
C THR A 260 11.90 5.45 -20.86
N ASN A 261 12.45 5.29 -19.66
CA ASN A 261 12.49 4.04 -18.90
C ASN A 261 11.55 4.06 -17.67
N GLY A 262 10.60 5.00 -17.66
CA GLY A 262 9.61 5.14 -16.61
C GLY A 262 8.42 4.21 -16.82
N ALA A 263 7.96 3.61 -15.73
CA ALA A 263 6.73 2.84 -15.67
C ALA A 263 5.69 3.59 -14.81
N LEU A 264 4.42 3.44 -15.20
CA LEU A 264 3.26 3.89 -14.42
C LEU A 264 2.50 2.68 -13.89
N LEU A 265 2.17 2.70 -12.60
CA LEU A 265 1.30 1.71 -11.97
C LEU A 265 -0.10 2.29 -11.78
N LEU A 266 -1.11 1.62 -12.32
CA LEU A 266 -2.52 1.93 -12.05
C LEU A 266 -3.08 0.87 -11.10
N TYR A 267 -3.42 1.29 -9.88
CA TYR A 267 -4.11 0.47 -8.90
C TYR A 267 -5.57 0.93 -8.76
N ILE A 268 -6.51 -0.01 -8.87
CA ILE A 268 -7.94 0.25 -8.72
C ILE A 268 -8.53 -0.74 -7.72
N SER A 269 -9.11 -0.23 -6.63
CA SER A 269 -9.98 -0.99 -5.73
C SER A 269 -11.41 -0.51 -5.92
N ALA A 270 -12.28 -1.38 -6.43
CA ALA A 270 -13.67 -1.06 -6.77
C ALA A 270 -14.53 -2.33 -6.82
N ASP A 271 -15.85 -2.15 -6.78
CA ASP A 271 -16.80 -3.25 -6.82
C ASP A 271 -16.93 -3.81 -8.25
N GLY A 272 -17.02 -5.14 -8.37
CA GLY A 272 -17.14 -5.83 -9.66
C GLY A 272 -18.50 -5.60 -10.33
N CYS A 273 -18.50 -5.51 -11.65
CA CYS A 273 -19.66 -5.48 -12.53
C CYS A 273 -19.59 -6.67 -13.48
N PHE A 274 -20.54 -7.60 -13.39
CA PHE A 274 -20.57 -8.78 -14.25
C PHE A 274 -21.86 -8.79 -15.08
N THR A 275 -21.75 -9.02 -16.40
CA THR A 275 -22.93 -9.20 -17.25
C THR A 275 -23.54 -10.58 -16.99
N GLN A 276 -24.86 -10.66 -16.80
CA GLN A 276 -25.56 -11.92 -16.51
C GLN A 276 -25.79 -12.84 -17.73
N SER A 277 -25.22 -12.54 -18.91
CA SER A 277 -25.36 -13.40 -20.08
C SER A 277 -24.49 -14.64 -19.94
N LYS A 278 -25.11 -15.77 -19.57
CA LYS A 278 -24.50 -17.12 -19.64
C LYS A 278 -24.28 -17.50 -21.11
N HIS A 279 -23.15 -17.11 -21.70
CA HIS A 279 -22.65 -17.79 -22.88
C HIS A 279 -21.87 -19.03 -22.44
N HIS A 280 -22.12 -20.16 -23.09
CA HIS A 280 -21.69 -21.49 -22.66
C HIS A 280 -20.18 -21.75 -22.84
N GLU A 281 -19.42 -20.77 -23.36
CA GLU A 281 -18.00 -20.92 -23.68
C GLU A 281 -17.09 -19.76 -23.18
N ASP A 282 -17.63 -18.70 -22.55
CA ASP A 282 -16.84 -17.48 -22.25
C ASP A 282 -16.66 -17.22 -20.75
N PHE A 283 -15.40 -16.98 -20.36
CA PHE A 283 -14.97 -16.89 -18.97
C PHE A 283 -15.06 -15.46 -18.41
N GLY A 284 -15.95 -15.26 -17.42
CA GLY A 284 -16.06 -14.22 -16.37
C GLY A 284 -15.36 -12.85 -16.41
N TYR A 285 -14.13 -12.73 -16.92
CA TYR A 285 -13.42 -11.46 -17.11
C TYR A 285 -13.56 -10.89 -18.51
N ASP A 286 -13.82 -11.71 -19.55
CA ASP A 286 -13.98 -11.23 -20.93
C ASP A 286 -15.24 -10.35 -21.10
N MET A 287 -16.15 -10.39 -20.12
CA MET A 287 -17.41 -9.63 -20.10
C MET A 287 -17.62 -8.83 -18.79
N GLY A 288 -16.60 -8.72 -17.93
CA GLY A 288 -16.66 -8.06 -16.62
C GLY A 288 -15.93 -6.72 -16.59
N GLY A 289 -16.22 -5.86 -15.61
CA GLY A 289 -15.49 -4.61 -15.37
C GLY A 289 -15.65 -4.12 -13.94
N VAL A 290 -15.05 -2.98 -13.59
CA VAL A 290 -15.26 -2.34 -12.29
C VAL A 290 -16.33 -1.26 -12.35
N VAL A 291 -17.24 -1.22 -11.36
CA VAL A 291 -18.22 -0.14 -11.21
C VAL A 291 -17.51 1.07 -10.61
N MET A 292 -17.45 2.16 -11.38
CA MET A 292 -16.84 3.40 -10.91
C MET A 292 -17.86 4.55 -10.66
N SER A 293 -19.16 4.25 -10.70
CA SER A 293 -20.22 5.24 -10.48
C SER A 293 -20.39 5.59 -9.00
N SER A 294 -20.51 6.88 -8.70
CA SER A 294 -20.78 7.37 -7.34
C SER A 294 -22.24 7.20 -6.88
N LYS A 295 -23.16 6.88 -7.80
CA LYS A 295 -24.58 6.68 -7.50
C LYS A 295 -24.88 5.17 -7.47
N LYS A 296 -25.22 4.62 -6.28
CA LYS A 296 -25.84 3.29 -6.16
C LYS A 296 -27.23 3.37 -6.80
N GLU A 297 -27.38 2.91 -8.04
CA GLU A 297 -28.71 2.62 -8.57
C GLU A 297 -29.14 1.24 -8.04
N PRO A 298 -30.40 1.07 -7.58
CA PRO A 298 -30.90 -0.22 -7.16
C PRO A 298 -30.83 -1.23 -8.30
N ILE A 299 -30.49 -2.47 -7.94
CA ILE A 299 -30.13 -3.61 -8.82
C ILE A 299 -31.23 -4.00 -9.82
N ASP A 300 -32.45 -3.46 -9.69
CA ASP A 300 -33.61 -3.88 -10.50
C ASP A 300 -33.59 -3.40 -11.96
N HIS A 301 -32.73 -2.45 -12.32
CA HIS A 301 -32.52 -2.07 -13.72
C HIS A 301 -31.04 -1.79 -13.97
N PRO A 302 -30.32 -2.61 -14.76
CA PRO A 302 -28.99 -2.24 -15.22
C PRO A 302 -29.14 -1.08 -16.19
N SER A 303 -29.10 0.15 -15.68
CA SER A 303 -29.02 1.30 -16.55
C SER A 303 -27.71 1.20 -17.32
N LYS A 304 -27.79 1.43 -18.63
CA LYS A 304 -26.63 1.42 -19.55
C LYS A 304 -25.62 2.57 -19.27
N LYS A 305 -25.64 3.18 -18.07
CA LYS A 305 -24.92 4.42 -17.72
C LYS A 305 -23.86 4.25 -16.64
N SER A 306 -23.55 3.03 -16.19
CA SER A 306 -22.30 2.81 -15.46
C SER A 306 -21.12 2.91 -16.42
N SER A 307 -20.17 3.82 -16.14
CA SER A 307 -18.89 3.86 -16.86
C SER A 307 -18.13 2.58 -16.55
N GLN A 308 -18.19 1.63 -17.48
CA GLN A 308 -17.57 0.32 -17.35
C GLN A 308 -16.17 0.40 -17.96
N TYR A 309 -15.14 0.19 -17.15
CA TYR A 309 -13.80 -0.09 -17.64
C TYR A 309 -13.76 -1.55 -18.08
N ARG A 310 -13.93 -1.77 -19.40
CA ARG A 310 -14.01 -3.11 -19.99
C ARG A 310 -12.66 -3.59 -20.52
N GLU A 311 -11.84 -2.71 -21.11
CA GLU A 311 -10.57 -3.11 -21.72
C GLU A 311 -9.58 -1.94 -21.74
N ILE A 312 -8.40 -2.09 -21.12
CA ILE A 312 -7.25 -1.21 -21.37
C ILE A 312 -6.60 -1.70 -22.66
N HIS A 313 -6.98 -1.07 -23.77
CA HIS A 313 -6.53 -1.47 -25.09
C HIS A 313 -5.03 -1.22 -25.27
N TRP A 314 -4.34 -2.20 -25.85
CA TRP A 314 -2.96 -2.13 -26.31
C TRP A 314 -2.86 -1.09 -27.44
N TYR A 315 -2.38 0.10 -27.12
CA TYR A 315 -1.97 1.05 -28.15
C TYR A 315 -0.45 1.17 -28.13
N PHE A 316 0.18 1.01 -29.29
CA PHE A 316 1.58 1.37 -29.57
C PHE A 316 2.71 0.45 -29.07
N GLY A 317 2.43 -0.80 -28.67
CA GLY A 317 3.49 -1.79 -28.41
C GLY A 317 4.25 -1.62 -27.09
N GLN A 318 3.70 -0.86 -26.15
CA GLN A 318 4.29 -0.69 -24.81
C GLN A 318 4.04 -1.93 -23.93
N PRO A 319 4.99 -2.28 -23.05
CA PRO A 319 4.80 -3.33 -22.05
C PRO A 319 3.57 -3.07 -21.17
N LEU A 320 2.71 -4.07 -21.00
CA LEU A 320 1.54 -4.01 -20.14
C LEU A 320 1.40 -5.32 -19.36
N VAL A 321 1.26 -5.22 -18.05
CA VAL A 321 0.94 -6.33 -17.14
C VAL A 321 -0.25 -5.91 -16.29
N ILE A 322 -1.27 -6.75 -16.24
CA ILE A 322 -2.48 -6.56 -15.44
C ILE A 322 -2.56 -7.69 -14.43
N LEU A 323 -2.66 -7.34 -13.15
CA LEU A 323 -2.88 -8.29 -12.06
C LEU A 323 -4.27 -8.03 -11.47
N MET A 324 -5.14 -9.05 -11.50
CA MET A 324 -6.54 -8.96 -11.11
C MET A 324 -6.80 -9.80 -9.86
N SER A 325 -7.63 -9.28 -8.96
CA SER A 325 -8.15 -10.04 -7.82
C SER A 325 -8.94 -11.27 -8.29
N PRO A 326 -9.25 -12.23 -7.40
CA PRO A 326 -10.31 -13.21 -7.68
C PRO A 326 -11.62 -12.53 -8.10
N GLN A 327 -12.41 -13.25 -8.90
CA GLN A 327 -13.75 -12.82 -9.32
C GLN A 327 -14.71 -12.86 -8.15
N ASP A 328 -14.68 -13.97 -7.41
CA ASP A 328 -15.51 -14.22 -6.26
C ASP A 328 -14.68 -14.38 -4.99
N THR A 329 -15.28 -14.06 -3.86
CA THR A 329 -14.74 -14.36 -2.52
C THR A 329 -15.67 -15.36 -1.85
N PRO A 330 -15.16 -16.42 -1.18
CA PRO A 330 -16.03 -17.39 -0.51
C PRO A 330 -16.90 -16.72 0.55
N GLN A 331 -18.12 -17.24 0.77
CA GLN A 331 -19.11 -16.64 1.68
C GLN A 331 -18.57 -16.35 3.09
N ALA A 332 -17.72 -17.24 3.62
CA ALA A 332 -17.07 -17.06 4.92
C ALA A 332 -16.28 -15.74 5.03
N PHE A 333 -15.80 -15.20 3.92
CA PHE A 333 -14.98 -13.99 3.86
C PHE A 333 -15.71 -12.78 3.25
N GLN A 334 -16.95 -12.93 2.75
CA GLN A 334 -17.72 -11.84 2.13
C GLN A 334 -18.16 -10.76 3.14
N ASN A 335 -18.51 -11.16 4.37
CA ASN A 335 -18.93 -10.21 5.43
C ASN A 335 -17.82 -9.24 5.87
N HIS A 336 -16.57 -9.49 5.47
CA HIS A 336 -15.40 -8.70 5.83
C HIS A 336 -14.97 -7.71 4.75
N GLN A 337 -15.78 -7.48 3.70
CA GLN A 337 -15.48 -6.48 2.66
C GLN A 337 -15.21 -5.07 3.22
N GLN A 338 -15.76 -4.74 4.39
CA GLN A 338 -15.47 -3.50 5.11
C GLN A 338 -13.97 -3.33 5.44
N HIS A 339 -13.24 -4.44 5.65
CA HIS A 339 -11.81 -4.47 5.98
C HIS A 339 -10.88 -4.42 4.75
N GLY A 340 -11.47 -4.22 3.57
CA GLY A 340 -10.78 -4.13 2.29
C GLY A 340 -10.55 -5.46 1.58
N SER A 341 -9.97 -5.36 0.39
CA SER A 341 -9.82 -6.49 -0.52
C SER A 341 -8.81 -7.50 0.02
N LEU A 342 -9.18 -8.78 0.05
CA LEU A 342 -8.27 -9.88 0.39
C LEU A 342 -7.05 -9.90 -0.55
N PHE A 343 -7.27 -9.66 -1.84
CA PHE A 343 -6.18 -9.56 -2.81
C PHE A 343 -5.20 -8.43 -2.46
N THR A 344 -5.72 -7.27 -2.07
CA THR A 344 -4.88 -6.15 -1.63
C THR A 344 -4.16 -6.47 -0.32
N LEU A 345 -4.78 -7.21 0.60
CA LEU A 345 -4.12 -7.69 1.81
C LEU A 345 -2.93 -8.60 1.48
N PHE A 346 -3.05 -9.50 0.50
CA PHE A 346 -1.91 -10.31 0.01
C PHE A 346 -0.81 -9.46 -0.62
N LEU A 347 -1.17 -8.48 -1.46
CA LEU A 347 -0.20 -7.56 -2.06
C LEU A 347 0.49 -6.67 -1.03
N HIS A 348 -0.15 -6.41 0.11
CA HIS A 348 0.39 -5.59 1.20
C HIS A 348 1.23 -6.36 2.21
N SER A 349 0.73 -7.50 2.70
CA SER A 349 1.36 -8.36 3.68
C SER A 349 0.90 -9.81 3.47
N PRO A 350 1.66 -10.62 2.71
CA PRO A 350 1.30 -12.00 2.40
C PRO A 350 1.06 -12.85 3.65
N LEU A 351 1.86 -12.65 4.69
CA LEU A 351 1.72 -13.40 5.95
C LEU A 351 0.46 -12.99 6.73
N THR A 352 0.14 -11.69 6.79
CA THR A 352 -1.13 -11.23 7.41
C THR A 352 -2.32 -11.83 6.67
N ALA A 353 -2.30 -11.83 5.33
CA ALA A 353 -3.35 -12.43 4.52
C ALA A 353 -3.49 -13.94 4.75
N PHE A 354 -2.37 -14.66 4.83
CA PHE A 354 -2.32 -16.08 5.14
C PHE A 354 -2.94 -16.39 6.51
N CYS A 355 -2.50 -15.67 7.56
CA CYS A 355 -3.07 -15.80 8.91
C CYS A 355 -4.57 -15.51 8.91
N TYR A 356 -4.99 -14.45 8.22
CA TYR A 356 -6.39 -14.03 8.14
C TYR A 356 -7.29 -15.12 7.52
N ILE A 357 -6.91 -15.73 6.38
CA ILE A 357 -7.72 -16.80 5.76
C ILE A 357 -7.73 -18.09 6.58
N CYS A 358 -6.73 -18.28 7.44
CA CYS A 358 -6.65 -19.39 8.39
C CYS A 358 -7.28 -19.08 9.76
N ASN A 359 -7.96 -17.93 9.90
CA ASN A 359 -8.59 -17.47 11.14
C ASN A 359 -7.62 -17.33 12.34
N ILE A 360 -6.38 -16.91 12.07
CA ILE A 360 -5.38 -16.59 13.08
C ILE A 360 -5.40 -15.07 13.31
N LEU A 361 -5.85 -14.66 14.50
CA LEU A 361 -6.00 -13.25 14.86
C LEU A 361 -4.83 -12.69 15.67
N ASP A 362 -4.15 -13.54 16.44
CA ASP A 362 -3.05 -13.15 17.31
C ASP A 362 -1.88 -14.11 17.13
N ILE A 363 -0.66 -13.57 17.05
CA ILE A 363 0.55 -14.37 16.87
C ILE A 363 1.73 -13.77 17.64
N PRO A 364 2.45 -14.55 18.46
CA PRO A 364 3.68 -14.10 19.10
C PRO A 364 4.76 -13.68 18.09
N ILE A 365 5.56 -12.67 18.40
CA ILE A 365 6.58 -12.11 17.48
C ILE A 365 7.61 -13.14 17.00
N ASN A 366 8.07 -14.02 17.89
CA ASN A 366 9.02 -15.08 17.53
C ASN A 366 8.41 -16.07 16.52
N HIS A 367 7.12 -16.40 16.67
CA HIS A 367 6.39 -17.22 15.70
C HIS A 367 6.18 -16.45 14.39
N TRP A 368 5.84 -15.16 14.46
CA TRP A 368 5.71 -14.29 13.29
C TRP A 368 7.00 -14.22 12.46
N GLU A 369 8.14 -13.95 13.09
CA GLU A 369 9.45 -13.90 12.42
C GLU A 369 9.80 -15.24 11.77
N ARG A 370 9.49 -16.34 12.45
CA ARG A 370 9.68 -17.68 11.90
C ARG A 370 8.80 -17.92 10.68
N CYS A 371 7.52 -17.55 10.75
CA CYS A 371 6.58 -17.62 9.63
C CYS A 371 7.03 -16.74 8.45
N GLN A 372 7.50 -15.53 8.74
CA GLN A 372 8.01 -14.58 7.75
C GLN A 372 9.20 -15.19 6.99
N SER A 373 10.06 -15.96 7.66
CA SER A 373 11.16 -16.66 7.00
C SER A 373 10.70 -17.70 5.95
N TYR A 374 9.51 -18.30 6.10
CA TYR A 374 8.95 -19.18 5.07
C TYR A 374 8.44 -18.36 3.87
N VAL A 375 7.82 -17.20 4.12
CA VAL A 375 7.40 -16.27 3.06
C VAL A 375 8.62 -15.75 2.30
N ASP A 376 9.71 -15.39 2.97
CA ASP A 376 10.93 -14.89 2.33
C ASP A 376 11.61 -15.97 1.47
N LYS A 377 11.61 -17.23 1.94
CA LYS A 377 12.04 -18.39 1.15
C LYS A 377 11.15 -18.59 -0.08
N PHE A 378 9.83 -18.48 0.08
CA PHE A 378 8.90 -18.55 -1.05
C PHE A 378 9.21 -17.47 -2.07
N VAL A 379 9.35 -16.22 -1.65
CA VAL A 379 9.61 -15.08 -2.52
C VAL A 379 10.94 -15.26 -3.28
N SER A 380 11.97 -15.76 -2.59
CA SER A 380 13.27 -16.06 -3.19
C SER A 380 13.17 -17.18 -4.23
N GLU A 381 12.45 -18.25 -3.92
CA GLU A 381 12.26 -19.39 -4.82
C GLU A 381 11.39 -19.02 -6.03
N ALA A 382 10.30 -18.28 -5.81
CA ALA A 382 9.43 -17.78 -6.87
C ALA A 382 10.21 -16.84 -7.80
N SER A 383 11.09 -15.98 -7.27
CA SER A 383 11.98 -15.14 -8.08
C SER A 383 12.92 -15.98 -8.95
N ARG A 384 13.53 -17.02 -8.38
CA ARG A 384 14.40 -17.96 -9.11
C ARG A 384 13.66 -18.68 -10.23
N LEU A 385 12.45 -19.18 -9.97
CA LEU A 385 11.62 -19.86 -10.97
C LEU A 385 11.19 -18.89 -12.07
N PHE A 386 10.74 -17.69 -11.69
CA PHE A 386 10.33 -16.65 -12.63
C PHE A 386 11.41 -16.32 -13.66
N THR A 387 12.67 -16.18 -13.23
CA THR A 387 13.80 -15.92 -14.14
C THR A 387 14.17 -17.08 -15.06
N ARG A 388 13.68 -18.29 -14.80
CA ARG A 388 13.99 -19.51 -15.58
C ARG A 388 12.84 -19.92 -16.49
N CYS A 389 11.60 -19.62 -16.14
CA CYS A 389 10.43 -19.94 -16.94
C CYS A 389 10.24 -18.94 -18.09
N ARG A 390 9.52 -19.35 -19.14
CA ARG A 390 9.20 -18.47 -20.28
C ARG A 390 8.01 -17.59 -19.92
N VAL A 391 8.28 -16.34 -19.54
CA VAL A 391 7.27 -15.31 -19.29
C VAL A 391 7.25 -14.28 -20.42
N ASP A 392 6.14 -13.57 -20.57
CA ASP A 392 6.04 -12.47 -21.55
C ASP A 392 7.08 -11.38 -21.28
N SER A 393 7.58 -10.74 -22.35
CA SER A 393 8.62 -9.72 -22.27
C SER A 393 8.25 -8.52 -21.38
N GLY A 394 6.96 -8.21 -21.23
CA GLY A 394 6.49 -7.13 -20.37
C GLY A 394 6.75 -7.44 -18.89
N TYR A 395 6.50 -8.68 -18.45
CA TYR A 395 6.85 -9.13 -17.12
C TYR A 395 8.33 -8.95 -16.83
N VAL A 396 9.20 -9.37 -17.76
CA VAL A 396 10.65 -9.25 -17.57
C VAL A 396 11.09 -7.80 -17.44
N GLN A 397 10.57 -6.91 -18.29
CA GLN A 397 10.89 -5.47 -18.23
C GLN A 397 10.53 -4.84 -16.89
N PHE A 398 9.36 -5.16 -16.33
CA PHE A 398 8.92 -4.64 -15.04
C PHE A 398 9.62 -5.30 -13.83
N PHE A 399 10.04 -6.55 -13.95
CA PHE A 399 10.66 -7.30 -12.84
C PHE A 399 12.02 -6.72 -12.39
N GLY A 400 12.64 -5.83 -13.19
CA GLY A 400 13.85 -5.11 -12.80
C GLY A 400 13.64 -4.06 -11.69
N ASP A 401 12.42 -3.55 -11.55
CA ASP A 401 12.04 -2.59 -10.52
C ASP A 401 11.72 -3.29 -9.20
N ASP A 402 12.12 -2.71 -8.07
CA ASP A 402 11.93 -3.36 -6.76
C ASP A 402 10.47 -3.48 -6.36
N PHE A 403 9.66 -2.44 -6.59
CA PHE A 403 8.26 -2.42 -6.19
C PHE A 403 7.42 -3.30 -7.10
N LEU A 404 7.63 -3.22 -8.42
CA LEU A 404 6.88 -4.04 -9.37
C LEU A 404 7.20 -5.53 -9.18
N ARG A 405 8.47 -5.88 -8.99
CA ARG A 405 8.89 -7.23 -8.65
C ARG A 405 8.29 -7.73 -7.34
N LEU A 406 8.27 -6.89 -6.30
CA LEU A 406 7.61 -7.22 -5.04
C LEU A 406 6.13 -7.56 -5.27
N LEU A 407 5.39 -6.73 -6.02
CA LEU A 407 3.98 -6.97 -6.31
C LEU A 407 3.75 -8.25 -7.13
N ILE A 408 4.58 -8.53 -8.14
CA ILE A 408 4.52 -9.78 -8.93
C ILE A 408 4.76 -11.00 -8.04
N LEU A 409 5.76 -10.97 -7.17
CA LEU A 409 6.08 -12.10 -6.28
C LEU A 409 4.99 -12.31 -5.21
N ARG A 410 4.40 -11.22 -4.69
CA ARG A 410 3.25 -11.31 -3.78
C ARG A 410 1.98 -11.79 -4.48
N TYR A 411 1.78 -11.43 -5.75
CA TYR A 411 0.73 -12.00 -6.58
C TYR A 411 0.90 -13.52 -6.75
N ILE A 412 2.12 -13.99 -7.04
CA ILE A 412 2.40 -15.43 -7.15
C ILE A 412 2.08 -16.13 -5.83
N PHE A 413 2.53 -15.58 -4.69
CA PHE A 413 2.18 -16.12 -3.37
C PHE A 413 0.66 -16.19 -3.16
N CYS A 414 -0.06 -15.11 -3.46
CA CYS A 414 -1.52 -15.06 -3.39
C CYS A 414 -2.17 -16.17 -4.23
N TYR A 415 -1.74 -16.34 -5.48
CA TYR A 415 -2.25 -17.38 -6.36
C TYR A 415 -2.03 -18.77 -5.77
N VAL A 416 -0.80 -19.12 -5.37
CA VAL A 416 -0.47 -20.45 -4.85
C VAL A 416 -1.23 -20.76 -3.56
N VAL A 417 -1.30 -19.80 -2.63
CA VAL A 417 -2.03 -19.96 -1.37
C VAL A 417 -3.52 -20.19 -1.60
N LEU A 418 -4.16 -19.37 -2.44
CA LEU A 418 -5.58 -19.52 -2.75
C LEU A 418 -5.87 -20.78 -3.57
N HIS A 419 -4.96 -21.19 -4.46
CA HIS A 419 -5.07 -22.44 -5.21
C HIS A 419 -5.10 -23.65 -4.27
N LEU A 420 -4.27 -23.69 -3.23
CA LEU A 420 -4.14 -24.83 -2.30
C LEU A 420 -5.17 -24.80 -1.16
N HIS A 421 -5.80 -23.67 -0.88
CA HIS A 421 -6.71 -23.52 0.26
C HIS A 421 -8.10 -24.10 -0.04
N ARG A 422 -8.59 -24.99 0.84
CA ARG A 422 -9.85 -25.73 0.68
C ARG A 422 -11.10 -24.86 0.52
N GLY A 423 -11.06 -23.64 1.04
CA GLY A 423 -12.14 -22.65 0.94
C GLY A 423 -12.23 -21.94 -0.42
N PHE A 424 -11.20 -22.01 -1.27
CA PHE A 424 -11.11 -21.25 -2.54
C PHE A 424 -11.10 -22.20 -3.75
N LYS A 425 -12.00 -23.20 -3.75
CA LYS A 425 -12.10 -24.20 -4.84
C LYS A 425 -12.79 -23.63 -6.07
N GLY A 426 -12.06 -23.53 -7.17
CA GLY A 426 -12.56 -23.07 -8.48
C GLY A 426 -11.79 -21.88 -9.02
N ARG A 427 -11.75 -21.74 -10.35
CA ARG A 427 -10.98 -20.68 -11.03
C ARG A 427 -11.46 -19.27 -10.73
N GLN A 428 -12.71 -19.09 -10.31
CA GLN A 428 -13.30 -17.80 -9.93
C GLN A 428 -12.74 -17.27 -8.59
N PHE A 429 -12.22 -18.15 -7.73
CA PHE A 429 -11.63 -17.79 -6.44
C PHE A 429 -10.11 -17.57 -6.51
N ARG A 430 -9.52 -17.66 -7.70
CA ARG A 430 -8.09 -17.45 -7.95
C ARG A 430 -7.87 -16.10 -8.62
N PRO A 431 -6.79 -15.39 -8.28
CA PRO A 431 -6.43 -14.17 -8.98
C PRO A 431 -6.00 -14.52 -10.42
N ARG A 432 -6.08 -13.53 -11.31
CA ARG A 432 -5.75 -13.70 -12.73
C ARG A 432 -4.76 -12.64 -13.18
N ALA A 433 -3.96 -12.96 -14.18
CA ALA A 433 -3.00 -12.02 -14.74
C ALA A 433 -3.07 -12.02 -16.27
N GLN A 434 -2.79 -10.86 -16.86
CA GLN A 434 -2.70 -10.68 -18.31
C GLN A 434 -1.41 -9.93 -18.66
N PRO A 435 -0.53 -10.49 -19.52
CA PRO A 435 -0.56 -11.85 -20.06
C PRO A 435 -0.55 -12.94 -18.95
N PRO A 436 -1.03 -14.16 -19.21
CA PRO A 436 -1.04 -15.22 -18.20
C PRO A 436 0.39 -15.62 -17.81
N LEU A 437 0.60 -15.88 -16.52
CA LEU A 437 1.84 -16.50 -16.02
C LEU A 437 1.79 -18.02 -16.25
N PRO A 438 2.94 -18.70 -16.45
CA PRO A 438 2.97 -20.15 -16.66
C PRO A 438 2.43 -20.93 -15.46
N ASP A 439 1.48 -21.85 -15.68
CA ASP A 439 0.93 -22.68 -14.61
C ASP A 439 1.96 -23.71 -14.10
N SER A 440 2.34 -24.68 -14.93
CA SER A 440 3.22 -25.80 -14.52
C SER A 440 4.61 -25.37 -14.06
N ASP A 441 5.19 -24.37 -14.74
CA ASP A 441 6.59 -23.99 -14.55
C ASP A 441 6.77 -22.96 -13.42
N LEU A 442 5.67 -22.35 -12.94
CA LEU A 442 5.71 -21.31 -11.93
C LEU A 442 4.57 -21.43 -10.91
N LEU A 443 3.32 -21.22 -11.31
CA LEU A 443 2.21 -21.07 -10.36
C LEU A 443 1.83 -22.37 -9.63
N GLU A 444 2.01 -23.53 -10.26
CA GLU A 444 1.71 -24.84 -9.71
C GLU A 444 3.00 -25.63 -9.41
N HIS A 445 4.15 -24.96 -9.37
CA HIS A 445 5.43 -25.61 -9.18
C HIS A 445 5.53 -26.24 -7.76
N PRO A 446 5.91 -27.53 -7.62
CA PRO A 446 5.89 -28.23 -6.33
C PRO A 446 6.70 -27.56 -5.22
N ALA A 447 7.84 -26.96 -5.55
CA ALA A 447 8.67 -26.25 -4.57
C ALA A 447 7.92 -25.09 -3.87
N LEU A 448 7.08 -24.35 -4.61
CA LEU A 448 6.28 -23.28 -4.02
C LEU A 448 5.15 -23.84 -3.15
N GLN A 449 4.51 -24.93 -3.59
CA GLN A 449 3.47 -25.60 -2.81
C GLN A 449 4.01 -26.14 -1.48
N HIS A 450 5.18 -26.79 -1.50
CA HIS A 450 5.83 -27.29 -0.28
C HIS A 450 6.11 -26.18 0.73
N LEU A 451 6.56 -25.01 0.29
CA LEU A 451 6.80 -23.87 1.19
C LEU A 451 5.50 -23.34 1.82
N VAL A 452 4.38 -23.37 1.09
CA VAL A 452 3.06 -23.04 1.63
C VAL A 452 2.62 -24.08 2.66
N PHE A 453 2.83 -25.38 2.39
CA PHE A 453 2.50 -26.44 3.35
C PHE A 453 3.36 -26.40 4.61
N ASP A 454 4.65 -26.08 4.49
CA ASP A 454 5.56 -25.92 5.64
C ASP A 454 5.11 -24.76 6.52
N LEU A 455 4.73 -23.62 5.92
CA LEU A 455 4.16 -22.48 6.64
C LEU A 455 2.85 -22.89 7.35
N ALA A 456 1.95 -23.57 6.64
CA ALA A 456 0.69 -24.05 7.20
C ALA A 456 0.89 -25.04 8.36
N ALA A 457 1.87 -25.94 8.24
CA ALA A 457 2.22 -26.91 9.27
C ALA A 457 2.83 -26.21 10.50
N HIS A 458 3.70 -25.22 10.30
CA HIS A 458 4.29 -24.45 11.38
C HIS A 458 3.25 -23.64 12.17
N LEU A 459 2.21 -23.16 11.50
CA LEU A 459 1.06 -22.48 12.10
C LEU A 459 -0.04 -23.43 12.59
N GLU A 460 0.15 -24.75 12.48
CA GLU A 460 -0.82 -25.78 12.87
C GLU A 460 -2.18 -25.70 12.12
N VAL A 461 -2.18 -25.11 10.93
CA VAL A 461 -3.37 -24.91 10.07
C VAL A 461 -3.30 -25.72 8.77
N ARG A 462 -2.48 -26.77 8.72
CA ARG A 462 -2.34 -27.67 7.55
C ARG A 462 -3.67 -28.25 7.06
N SER A 463 -4.66 -28.40 7.95
CA SER A 463 -6.01 -28.87 7.66
C SER A 463 -6.81 -27.97 6.72
N HIS A 464 -6.42 -26.69 6.57
CA HIS A 464 -7.02 -25.75 5.63
C HIS A 464 -6.56 -25.94 4.18
N PHE A 465 -5.47 -26.69 3.96
CA PHE A 465 -4.81 -26.82 2.67
C PHE A 465 -4.89 -28.25 2.14
N GLN A 466 -4.96 -28.40 0.81
CA GLN A 466 -5.05 -29.69 0.11
C GLN A 466 -3.99 -29.77 -0.98
N GLU A 467 -3.51 -30.97 -1.29
CA GLU A 467 -2.59 -31.19 -2.41
C GLU A 467 -3.33 -31.06 -3.75
N SER A 468 -2.69 -30.46 -4.75
CA SER A 468 -3.30 -30.19 -6.06
C SER A 468 -3.84 -31.45 -6.75
N GLN A 469 -3.31 -32.64 -6.45
CA GLN A 469 -3.76 -33.92 -7.02
C GLN A 469 -5.15 -34.37 -6.53
N GLU A 470 -5.68 -33.77 -5.46
CA GLU A 470 -6.99 -34.11 -4.91
C GLU A 470 -8.08 -33.07 -5.25
N MET A 471 -7.80 -32.16 -6.19
CA MET A 471 -8.66 -31.02 -6.52
C MET A 471 -9.35 -31.09 -7.90
N ASP A 472 -9.04 -32.10 -8.70
CA ASP A 472 -9.67 -32.37 -10.00
C ASP A 472 -10.88 -33.31 -9.89
#